data_AF-A0AAD7U9V1-F1
#
_entry.id   AF-A0AAD7U9V1-F1
#
_cell.length_a   1.000
_cell.length_b   1.000
_cell.length_c   1.000
_cell.angle_alpha   90.00
_cell.angle_beta   90.00
_cell.angle_gamma   90.00
#
_symmetry.space_group_name_H-M   'P 1'
#
loop_
_entity.id
_entity.type
_entity.pdbx_description
1 polymer ?
#
loop_
_entity_poly.entity_id
_entity_poly.type
_entity_poly.pdbx_seq_one_letter_code
_entity_poly.pdbx_strand_id
1 'polypeptide(L)'
;MINAAAGAQNRTERFAAYSAHLEAFIATHGHSDVPRDGELGRWVASIRKAGRTGRLPSDKKTALQEMGLTFKPLEGRWEEGFRLLKAFVSREGHANVPKNHTEEGIPLSAWLHEQRREARNDRLPSERRERLVEVGVRGIFASKKHGRDAKFDKHASALGAYKRREGHVSVPRDHVEGGNVRLGAWLAAQRAKALQKTLDPAHYAKLASLGVRLEPSKAVRLGPSKARPARKERGARYWKVLAGA
;
A
#
# COMPACT_ATOMS: atom_id res chain seq x y z
N MET A 1 33.37 47.62 -8.66
CA MET A 1 32.99 46.47 -9.51
C MET A 1 33.81 45.18 -9.25
N ILE A 2 34.66 45.10 -8.21
CA ILE A 2 35.61 43.98 -8.04
C ILE A 2 34.98 42.75 -7.31
N ASN A 3 34.02 42.95 -6.40
CA ASN A 3 33.45 41.84 -5.59
C ASN A 3 32.50 40.89 -6.35
N ALA A 4 31.83 41.36 -7.41
CA ALA A 4 30.87 40.54 -8.14
C ALA A 4 31.55 39.47 -9.02
N ALA A 5 32.70 39.81 -9.60
CA ALA A 5 33.50 38.91 -10.44
C ALA A 5 34.15 37.79 -9.62
N ALA A 6 34.76 38.14 -8.48
CA ALA A 6 35.36 37.16 -7.55
C ALA A 6 34.31 36.18 -6.99
N GLY A 7 33.11 36.67 -6.65
CA GLY A 7 32.00 35.81 -6.21
C GLY A 7 31.37 34.95 -7.32
N ALA A 8 31.55 35.31 -8.59
CA ALA A 8 31.11 34.50 -9.73
C ALA A 8 32.14 33.39 -10.06
N GLN A 9 33.43 33.72 -10.03
CA GLN A 9 34.52 32.76 -10.22
C GLN A 9 34.49 31.65 -9.17
N ASN A 10 34.38 32.01 -7.88
CA ASN A 10 34.29 31.04 -6.78
C ASN A 10 33.08 30.09 -6.94
N ARG A 11 31.93 30.59 -7.42
CA ARG A 11 30.74 29.75 -7.70
C ARG A 11 30.96 28.78 -8.86
N THR A 12 31.70 29.17 -9.89
CA THR A 12 32.01 28.33 -11.05
C THR A 12 33.03 27.26 -10.69
N GLU A 13 34.10 27.62 -9.98
CA GLU A 13 35.12 26.67 -9.48
C GLU A 13 34.49 25.63 -8.54
N ARG A 14 33.66 26.09 -7.60
CA ARG A 14 32.93 25.19 -6.69
C ARG A 14 32.00 24.25 -7.46
N PHE A 15 31.32 24.73 -8.49
CA PHE A 15 30.48 23.87 -9.34
C PHE A 15 31.31 22.80 -10.08
N ALA A 16 32.45 23.17 -10.65
CA ALA A 16 33.34 22.24 -11.33
C ALA A 16 33.88 21.18 -10.36
N ALA A 17 34.34 21.57 -9.17
CA ALA A 17 34.86 20.67 -8.16
C ALA A 17 33.82 19.63 -7.70
N TYR A 18 32.59 20.06 -7.37
CA TYR A 18 31.54 19.11 -7.00
C TYR A 18 31.05 18.25 -8.17
N SER A 19 31.11 18.76 -9.41
CA SER A 19 30.76 17.96 -10.59
C SER A 19 31.76 16.83 -10.82
N ALA A 20 33.07 17.10 -10.71
CA ALA A 20 34.09 16.05 -10.77
C ALA A 20 33.94 15.03 -9.63
N HIS A 21 33.59 15.49 -8.43
CA HIS A 21 33.38 14.60 -7.29
C HIS A 21 32.13 13.71 -7.47
N LEU A 22 31.09 14.25 -8.11
CA LEU A 22 29.90 13.48 -8.52
C LEU A 22 30.24 12.47 -9.61
N GLU A 23 31.02 12.84 -10.62
CA GLU A 23 31.48 11.95 -11.68
C GLU A 23 32.25 10.75 -11.11
N ALA A 24 33.21 11.00 -10.21
CA ALA A 24 33.94 9.94 -9.51
C ALA A 24 33.01 9.02 -8.69
N PHE A 25 32.00 9.60 -8.03
CA PHE A 25 30.98 8.83 -7.31
C PHE A 25 30.19 7.93 -8.27
N ILE A 26 29.74 8.46 -9.40
CA ILE A 26 28.97 7.72 -10.41
C ILE A 26 29.84 6.62 -11.03
N ALA A 27 31.10 6.88 -11.34
CA ALA A 27 32.03 5.88 -11.83
C ALA A 27 32.24 4.72 -10.84
N THR A 28 32.22 5.01 -9.54
CA THR A 28 32.42 3.99 -8.48
C THR A 28 31.14 3.21 -8.15
N HIS A 29 29.97 3.87 -8.15
CA HIS A 29 28.72 3.29 -7.66
C HIS A 29 27.71 2.97 -8.77
N GLY A 30 27.99 3.37 -10.02
CA GLY A 30 27.09 3.20 -11.17
C GLY A 30 25.83 4.07 -11.12
N HIS A 31 25.67 4.94 -10.11
CA HIS A 31 24.47 5.75 -9.93
C HIS A 31 24.76 7.12 -9.31
N SER A 32 23.86 8.08 -9.52
CA SER A 32 23.98 9.45 -8.95
C SER A 32 23.30 9.64 -7.60
N ASP A 33 22.86 8.57 -6.93
CA ASP A 33 22.22 8.60 -5.61
C ASP A 33 23.23 8.72 -4.46
N VAL A 34 23.84 9.90 -4.37
CA VAL A 34 24.76 10.25 -3.29
C VAL A 34 24.03 10.35 -1.95
N PRO A 35 24.49 9.64 -0.89
CA PRO A 35 24.01 9.80 0.48
C PRO A 35 24.06 11.26 0.96
N ARG A 36 23.10 11.66 1.80
CA ARG A 36 22.90 13.09 2.17
C ARG A 36 23.85 13.57 3.28
N ASP A 37 24.50 12.64 3.94
CA ASP A 37 25.52 12.79 4.97
C ASP A 37 26.87 13.18 4.34
N GLY A 38 26.91 14.40 3.80
CA GLY A 38 28.13 14.93 3.22
C GLY A 38 27.90 16.22 2.45
N GLU A 39 29.00 16.89 2.08
CA GLU A 39 28.92 18.09 1.25
C GLU A 39 28.42 17.77 -0.16
N LEU A 40 28.90 16.69 -0.76
CA LEU A 40 28.46 16.24 -2.08
C LEU A 40 26.96 15.91 -2.07
N GLY A 41 26.47 15.17 -1.07
CA GLY A 41 25.06 14.84 -0.93
C GLY A 41 24.15 16.06 -0.78
N ARG A 42 24.56 17.04 0.03
CA ARG A 42 23.84 18.32 0.19
C ARG A 42 23.86 19.14 -1.11
N TRP A 43 25.00 19.17 -1.81
CA TRP A 43 25.13 19.82 -3.10
C TRP A 43 24.25 19.17 -4.17
N VAL A 44 24.30 17.84 -4.31
CA VAL A 44 23.45 17.05 -5.21
C VAL A 44 21.95 17.30 -4.93
N ALA A 45 21.55 17.35 -3.66
CA ALA A 45 20.18 17.68 -3.31
C ALA A 45 19.78 19.11 -3.73
N SER A 46 20.71 20.08 -3.61
CA SER A 46 20.51 21.47 -4.01
C SER A 46 20.38 21.61 -5.53
N ILE A 47 21.28 21.03 -6.32
CA ILE A 47 21.20 21.07 -7.79
C ILE A 47 19.96 20.34 -8.31
N ARG A 48 19.56 19.20 -7.69
CA ARG A 48 18.31 18.50 -8.01
C ARG A 48 17.07 19.36 -7.76
N LYS A 49 17.09 20.21 -6.73
CA LYS A 49 16.03 21.21 -6.48
C LYS A 49 16.06 22.30 -7.55
N ALA A 50 17.23 22.88 -7.82
CA ALA A 50 17.39 23.96 -8.80
C ALA A 50 16.98 23.54 -10.22
N GLY A 51 17.35 22.34 -10.67
CA GLY A 51 17.00 21.85 -12.00
C GLY A 51 15.51 21.52 -12.17
N ARG A 52 14.81 21.12 -11.09
CA ARG A 52 13.35 20.93 -11.10
C ARG A 52 12.58 22.25 -11.07
N THR A 53 13.12 23.28 -10.43
CA THR A 53 12.46 24.59 -10.36
C THR A 53 12.92 25.55 -11.47
N GLY A 54 13.65 25.07 -12.48
CA GLY A 54 14.14 25.90 -13.59
C GLY A 54 15.19 26.95 -13.20
N ARG A 55 15.78 26.85 -12.01
CA ARG A 55 16.79 27.80 -11.50
C ARG A 55 18.22 27.42 -11.85
N LEU A 56 18.41 26.23 -12.44
CA LEU A 56 19.70 25.77 -12.93
C LEU A 56 19.85 26.19 -14.40
N PRO A 57 20.93 26.92 -14.78
CA PRO A 57 21.25 27.20 -16.17
C PRO A 57 21.24 25.94 -17.05
N SER A 58 20.81 26.09 -18.31
CA SER A 58 20.60 24.97 -19.23
C SER A 58 21.87 24.20 -19.55
N ASP A 59 22.98 24.90 -19.77
CA ASP A 59 24.32 24.35 -19.96
C ASP A 59 24.75 23.43 -18.80
N LYS A 60 24.60 23.91 -17.56
CA LYS A 60 24.92 23.13 -16.35
C LYS A 60 23.98 21.96 -16.18
N LYS A 61 22.70 22.14 -16.52
CA LYS A 61 21.71 21.07 -16.46
C LYS A 61 22.06 19.95 -17.43
N THR A 62 22.36 20.28 -18.68
CA THR A 62 22.75 19.30 -19.72
C THR A 62 24.02 18.56 -19.32
N ALA A 63 25.08 19.26 -18.92
CA ALA A 63 26.34 18.62 -18.51
C ALA A 63 26.12 17.62 -17.35
N LEU A 64 25.30 17.98 -16.35
CA LEU A 64 24.96 17.08 -15.24
C LEU A 64 24.13 15.87 -15.72
N GLN A 65 23.25 16.02 -16.70
CA GLN A 65 22.47 14.89 -17.25
C GLN A 65 23.37 13.93 -18.04
N GLU A 66 24.32 14.46 -18.82
CA GLU A 66 25.27 13.66 -19.62
C GLU A 66 26.17 12.78 -18.74
N MET A 67 26.58 13.26 -17.57
CA MET A 67 27.31 12.44 -16.59
C MET A 67 26.42 11.45 -15.80
N GLY A 68 25.10 11.41 -16.05
CA GLY A 68 24.18 10.47 -15.39
C GLY A 68 23.48 11.00 -14.12
N LEU A 69 23.50 12.32 -13.86
CA LEU A 69 22.69 12.89 -12.78
C LEU A 69 21.21 12.90 -13.17
N THR A 70 20.41 12.17 -12.40
CA THR A 70 18.95 12.25 -12.50
C THR A 70 18.39 13.31 -11.56
N PHE A 71 17.67 14.30 -12.11
CA PHE A 71 17.00 15.37 -11.34
C PHE A 71 15.76 14.88 -10.57
N LYS A 72 15.26 13.70 -10.92
CA LYS A 72 14.16 12.99 -10.28
C LYS A 72 14.60 11.56 -9.90
N PRO A 73 15.45 11.39 -8.86
CA PRO A 73 16.07 10.10 -8.54
C PRO A 73 15.07 8.97 -8.24
N LEU A 74 13.88 9.31 -7.74
CA LEU A 74 12.80 8.34 -7.53
C LEU A 74 12.17 7.82 -8.84
N GLU A 75 12.22 8.60 -9.91
CA GLU A 75 11.87 8.13 -11.26
C GLU A 75 13.01 7.28 -11.80
N GLY A 76 14.27 7.73 -11.70
CA GLY A 76 15.45 6.95 -12.14
C GLY A 76 15.55 5.57 -11.48
N ARG A 77 15.35 5.46 -10.16
CA ARG A 77 15.33 4.17 -9.45
C ARG A 77 14.17 3.26 -9.86
N TRP A 78 13.05 3.85 -10.31
CA TRP A 78 11.93 3.05 -10.80
C TRP A 78 12.20 2.56 -12.21
N GLU A 79 12.69 3.42 -13.11
CA GLU A 79 13.08 3.04 -14.46
C GLU A 79 14.14 1.95 -14.46
N GLU A 80 15.12 2.05 -13.57
CA GLU A 80 16.17 1.04 -13.46
C GLU A 80 15.65 -0.32 -12.98
N GLY A 81 14.83 -0.33 -11.92
CA GLY A 81 14.19 -1.58 -11.48
C GLY A 81 13.25 -2.16 -12.55
N PHE A 82 12.61 -1.31 -13.36
CA PHE A 82 11.77 -1.75 -14.47
C PHE A 82 12.60 -2.30 -15.64
N ARG A 83 13.74 -1.69 -15.98
CA ARG A 83 14.70 -2.20 -16.96
C ARG A 83 15.18 -3.60 -16.57
N LEU A 84 15.58 -3.78 -15.31
CA LEU A 84 16.02 -5.06 -14.78
C LEU A 84 14.89 -6.09 -14.76
N LEU A 85 13.66 -5.68 -14.44
CA LEU A 85 12.49 -6.55 -14.56
C LEU A 85 12.27 -6.99 -16.02
N LYS A 86 12.37 -6.10 -16.99
CA LYS A 86 12.27 -6.44 -18.42
C LYS A 86 13.35 -7.45 -18.83
N ALA A 87 14.60 -7.22 -18.41
CA ALA A 87 15.70 -8.15 -18.69
C ALA A 87 15.44 -9.53 -18.07
N PHE A 88 15.00 -9.56 -16.81
CA PHE A 88 14.61 -10.80 -16.12
C PHE A 88 13.48 -11.54 -16.84
N VAL A 89 12.41 -10.84 -17.24
CA VAL A 89 11.27 -11.44 -17.96
C VAL A 89 11.71 -11.96 -19.32
N SER A 90 12.58 -11.25 -20.03
CA SER A 90 13.13 -11.69 -21.31
C SER A 90 13.93 -12.99 -21.17
N ARG A 91 14.69 -13.14 -20.07
CA ARG A 91 15.50 -14.33 -19.78
C ARG A 91 14.67 -15.52 -19.30
N GLU A 92 13.74 -15.29 -18.38
CA GLU A 92 13.02 -16.36 -17.67
C GLU A 92 11.62 -16.65 -18.27
N GLY A 93 11.14 -15.81 -19.20
CA GLY A 93 9.80 -15.91 -19.78
C GLY A 93 8.66 -15.53 -18.83
N HIS A 94 8.96 -15.11 -17.59
CA HIS A 94 7.95 -14.74 -16.60
C HIS A 94 8.42 -13.66 -15.61
N ALA A 95 7.46 -12.95 -15.00
CA ALA A 95 7.73 -11.94 -13.97
C ALA A 95 7.73 -12.50 -12.53
N ASN A 96 7.96 -13.81 -12.36
CA ASN A 96 8.02 -14.47 -11.06
C ASN A 96 9.44 -14.39 -10.47
N VAL A 97 9.81 -13.20 -10.01
CA VAL A 97 11.13 -12.95 -9.40
C VAL A 97 11.26 -13.73 -8.08
N PRO A 98 12.29 -14.60 -7.90
CA PRO A 98 12.50 -15.34 -6.66
C PRO A 98 12.72 -14.43 -5.45
N LYS A 99 12.42 -14.95 -4.26
CA LYS A 99 12.67 -14.21 -3.01
C LYS A 99 14.17 -13.92 -2.87
N ASN A 100 14.51 -12.70 -2.47
CA ASN A 100 15.89 -12.22 -2.33
C ASN A 100 16.70 -12.19 -3.63
N HIS A 101 16.07 -12.34 -4.80
CA HIS A 101 16.75 -12.18 -6.09
C HIS A 101 17.24 -10.76 -6.27
N THR A 102 18.47 -10.64 -6.77
CA THR A 102 19.19 -9.41 -7.04
C THR A 102 19.71 -9.47 -8.47
N GLU A 103 19.50 -8.38 -9.22
CA GLU A 103 19.97 -8.22 -10.59
C GLU A 103 20.83 -6.96 -10.63
N GLU A 104 22.07 -7.05 -11.12
CA GLU A 104 22.99 -5.90 -11.21
C GLU A 104 23.13 -5.12 -9.88
N GLY A 105 23.20 -5.84 -8.74
CA GLY A 105 23.30 -5.23 -7.40
C GLY A 105 21.99 -4.64 -6.85
N ILE A 106 20.91 -4.64 -7.63
CA ILE A 106 19.59 -4.15 -7.22
C ILE A 106 18.72 -5.33 -6.74
N PRO A 107 18.16 -5.28 -5.52
CA PRO A 107 17.28 -6.33 -5.01
C PRO A 107 15.92 -6.28 -5.72
N LEU A 108 15.87 -6.85 -6.93
CA LEU A 108 14.72 -6.82 -7.83
C LEU A 108 13.46 -7.39 -7.20
N SER A 109 13.62 -8.44 -6.37
CA SER A 109 12.51 -9.04 -5.60
C SER A 109 11.86 -8.04 -4.64
N ALA A 110 12.67 -7.25 -3.91
CA ALA A 110 12.20 -6.22 -3.00
C ALA A 110 11.56 -5.05 -3.76
N TRP A 111 12.17 -4.63 -4.87
CA TRP A 111 11.64 -3.59 -5.74
C TRP A 111 10.25 -3.96 -6.29
N LEU A 112 10.07 -5.19 -6.78
CA LEU A 112 8.80 -5.68 -7.30
C LEU A 112 7.73 -5.78 -6.20
N HIS A 113 8.11 -6.21 -4.99
CA HIS A 113 7.22 -6.24 -3.85
C HIS A 113 6.74 -4.83 -3.47
N GLU A 114 7.62 -3.83 -3.53
CA GLU A 114 7.27 -2.42 -3.33
C GLU A 114 6.22 -1.97 -4.35
N GLN A 115 6.38 -2.30 -5.64
CA GLN A 115 5.40 -1.92 -6.67
C GLN A 115 4.02 -2.53 -6.40
N ARG A 116 3.99 -3.82 -6.01
CA ARG A 116 2.75 -4.50 -5.61
C ARG A 116 2.13 -3.86 -4.37
N ARG A 117 2.94 -3.40 -3.40
CA ARG A 117 2.46 -2.69 -2.20
C ARG A 117 1.88 -1.34 -2.54
N GLU A 118 2.54 -0.54 -3.35
CA GLU A 118 2.05 0.78 -3.75
C GLU A 118 0.77 0.64 -4.59
N ALA A 119 0.69 -0.37 -5.46
CA ALA A 119 -0.52 -0.67 -6.22
C ALA A 119 -1.72 -1.07 -5.35
N ARG A 120 -1.49 -1.91 -4.32
CA ARG A 120 -2.53 -2.28 -3.35
C ARG A 120 -3.02 -1.09 -2.53
N ASN A 121 -2.19 -0.07 -2.34
CA ASN A 121 -2.55 1.11 -1.57
C ASN A 121 -3.05 2.26 -2.45
N ASP A 122 -3.33 2.02 -3.73
CA ASP A 122 -3.78 3.04 -4.69
C ASP A 122 -2.79 4.22 -4.82
N ARG A 123 -1.50 3.96 -4.59
CA ARG A 123 -0.39 4.94 -4.65
C ARG A 123 0.53 4.75 -5.86
N LEU A 124 0.37 3.64 -6.60
CA LEU A 124 1.11 3.42 -7.84
C LEU A 124 0.44 4.18 -9.00
N PRO A 125 1.17 5.08 -9.70
CA PRO A 125 0.67 5.77 -10.90
C PRO A 125 0.14 4.80 -11.97
N SER A 126 -0.87 5.22 -12.72
CA SER A 126 -1.51 4.41 -13.78
C SER A 126 -0.50 3.95 -14.84
N GLU A 127 0.34 4.86 -15.33
CA GLU A 127 1.39 4.55 -16.32
C GLU A 127 2.32 3.44 -15.85
N ARG A 128 2.81 3.51 -14.60
CA ARG A 128 3.68 2.48 -14.01
C ARG A 128 2.96 1.15 -13.85
N ARG A 129 1.68 1.19 -13.51
CA ARG A 129 0.82 0.00 -13.41
C ARG A 129 0.66 -0.67 -14.77
N GLU A 130 0.38 0.09 -15.82
CA GLU A 130 0.24 -0.40 -17.20
C GLU A 130 1.54 -1.07 -17.68
N ARG A 131 2.68 -0.39 -17.50
CA ARG A 131 4.00 -0.92 -17.86
C ARG A 131 4.34 -2.23 -17.14
N LEU A 132 3.99 -2.35 -15.85
CA LEU A 132 4.20 -3.60 -15.11
C LEU A 132 3.29 -4.74 -15.58
N VAL A 133 2.08 -4.42 -16.02
CA VAL A 133 1.13 -5.40 -16.58
C VAL A 133 1.60 -5.89 -17.94
N GLU A 134 2.10 -4.99 -18.77
CA GLU A 134 2.68 -5.29 -20.09
C GLU A 134 3.81 -6.33 -20.00
N VAL A 135 4.66 -6.23 -18.97
CA VAL A 135 5.76 -7.20 -18.73
C VAL A 135 5.33 -8.43 -17.93
N GLY A 136 4.01 -8.64 -17.75
CA GLY A 136 3.45 -9.87 -17.18
C GLY A 136 3.36 -9.91 -15.64
N VAL A 137 3.49 -8.78 -14.93
CA VAL A 137 3.31 -8.77 -13.47
C VAL A 137 1.84 -8.87 -13.11
N ARG A 138 1.44 -10.03 -12.59
CA ARG A 138 0.07 -10.34 -12.18
C ARG A 138 -0.27 -9.79 -10.79
N GLY A 139 -1.55 -9.47 -10.57
CA GLY A 139 -2.11 -9.15 -9.25
C GLY A 139 -1.93 -7.70 -8.78
N ILE A 140 -1.54 -6.78 -9.67
CA ILE A 140 -1.33 -5.36 -9.35
C ILE A 140 -2.69 -4.65 -9.15
N PHE A 141 -3.77 -5.12 -9.78
CA PHE A 141 -5.11 -4.50 -9.72
C PHE A 141 -5.87 -4.69 -8.41
N ALA A 142 -5.45 -5.61 -7.54
CA ALA A 142 -6.16 -5.86 -6.29
C ALA A 142 -5.90 -4.74 -5.29
N SER A 143 -6.78 -3.74 -5.16
CA SER A 143 -6.61 -2.72 -4.12
C SER A 143 -6.97 -3.24 -2.72
N LYS A 144 -6.36 -2.66 -1.69
CA LYS A 144 -6.64 -2.96 -0.28
C LYS A 144 -8.08 -2.59 0.08
N LYS A 145 -8.68 -1.64 -0.63
CA LYS A 145 -10.12 -1.34 -0.51
C LYS A 145 -10.94 -2.52 -1.01
N HIS A 146 -10.71 -3.02 -2.22
CA HIS A 146 -11.39 -4.21 -2.75
C HIS A 146 -11.24 -5.43 -1.83
N GLY A 147 -10.05 -5.66 -1.26
CA GLY A 147 -9.84 -6.73 -0.29
C GLY A 147 -10.56 -6.54 1.05
N ARG A 148 -10.77 -5.29 1.49
CA ARG A 148 -11.58 -4.97 2.67
C ARG A 148 -13.07 -5.17 2.38
N ASP A 149 -13.53 -4.73 1.21
CA ASP A 149 -14.93 -4.82 0.79
C ASP A 149 -15.32 -6.28 0.57
N ALA A 150 -14.48 -7.09 -0.09
CA ALA A 150 -14.71 -8.53 -0.22
C ALA A 150 -14.79 -9.26 1.15
N LYS A 151 -13.93 -8.87 2.11
CA LYS A 151 -14.01 -9.39 3.48
C LYS A 151 -15.29 -8.94 4.18
N PHE A 152 -15.70 -7.69 3.97
CA PHE A 152 -16.94 -7.15 4.51
C PHE A 152 -18.14 -7.91 3.94
N ASP A 153 -18.21 -8.11 2.62
CA ASP A 153 -19.29 -8.81 1.95
C ASP A 153 -19.42 -10.26 2.40
N LYS A 154 -18.30 -10.95 2.64
CA LYS A 154 -18.30 -12.30 3.26
C LYS A 154 -19.02 -12.29 4.62
N HIS A 155 -18.70 -11.34 5.49
CA HIS A 155 -19.33 -11.25 6.81
C HIS A 155 -20.79 -10.78 6.72
N ALA A 156 -21.11 -9.85 5.84
CA ALA A 156 -22.47 -9.39 5.59
C ALA A 156 -23.35 -10.53 5.05
N SER A 157 -22.80 -11.39 4.20
CA SER A 157 -23.48 -12.59 3.70
C SER A 157 -23.71 -13.61 4.81
N ALA A 158 -22.72 -13.84 5.68
CA ALA A 158 -22.86 -14.68 6.87
C ALA A 158 -23.93 -14.13 7.83
N LEU A 159 -24.01 -12.81 7.99
CA LEU A 159 -25.08 -12.17 8.76
C LEU A 159 -26.46 -12.39 8.13
N GLY A 160 -26.56 -12.30 6.81
CA GLY A 160 -27.79 -12.61 6.08
C GLY A 160 -28.23 -14.06 6.29
N ALA A 161 -27.29 -15.00 6.30
CA ALA A 161 -27.55 -16.41 6.61
C ALA A 161 -28.03 -16.60 8.05
N TYR A 162 -27.36 -16.00 9.02
CA TYR A 162 -27.78 -16.00 10.43
C TYR A 162 -29.20 -15.43 10.59
N LYS A 163 -29.49 -14.28 9.96
CA LYS A 163 -30.82 -13.66 9.99
C LYS A 163 -31.91 -14.58 9.44
N ARG A 164 -31.64 -15.29 8.34
CA ARG A 164 -32.60 -16.26 7.77
C ARG A 164 -32.87 -17.43 8.70
N ARG A 165 -31.85 -17.91 9.43
CA ARG A 165 -31.99 -19.04 10.36
C ARG A 165 -32.66 -18.67 11.68
N GLU A 166 -32.25 -17.56 12.28
CA GLU A 166 -32.69 -17.15 13.63
C GLU A 166 -33.84 -16.13 13.61
N GLY A 167 -34.18 -15.58 12.43
CA GLY A 167 -35.18 -14.52 12.28
C GLY A 167 -34.72 -13.12 12.74
N HIS A 168 -33.52 -13.00 13.33
CA HIS A 168 -33.00 -11.75 13.89
C HIS A 168 -31.50 -11.58 13.65
N VAL A 169 -31.00 -10.35 13.80
CA VAL A 169 -29.56 -10.01 13.68
C VAL A 169 -28.85 -9.84 15.02
N SER A 170 -29.46 -10.30 16.12
CA SER A 170 -28.81 -10.34 17.44
C SER A 170 -27.85 -11.51 17.52
N VAL A 171 -26.57 -11.24 17.22
CA VAL A 171 -25.50 -12.23 17.20
C VAL A 171 -24.68 -12.14 18.50
N PRO A 172 -24.55 -13.23 19.29
CA PRO A 172 -23.67 -13.27 20.46
C PRO A 172 -22.22 -12.93 20.11
N ARG A 173 -21.49 -12.25 21.00
CA ARG A 173 -20.13 -11.74 20.75
C ARG A 173 -19.16 -12.83 20.25
N ASP A 174 -19.25 -14.03 20.81
CA ASP A 174 -18.35 -15.14 20.50
C ASP A 174 -18.87 -16.06 19.40
N HIS A 175 -20.03 -15.75 18.80
CA HIS A 175 -20.63 -16.57 17.74
C HIS A 175 -19.75 -16.62 16.50
N VAL A 176 -19.52 -17.84 16.02
CA VAL A 176 -18.84 -18.13 14.77
C VAL A 176 -19.83 -18.74 13.78
N GLU A 177 -20.01 -18.07 12.65
CA GLU A 177 -20.89 -18.51 11.57
C GLU A 177 -20.05 -19.26 10.51
N GLY A 178 -20.54 -20.42 10.04
CA GLY A 178 -19.86 -21.20 8.99
C GLY A 178 -18.44 -21.65 9.35
N GLY A 179 -18.16 -21.88 10.63
CA GLY A 179 -16.89 -22.43 11.14
C GLY A 179 -15.69 -21.46 11.17
N ASN A 180 -15.73 -20.34 10.44
CA ASN A 180 -14.59 -19.40 10.38
C ASN A 180 -14.96 -17.90 10.44
N VAL A 181 -16.24 -17.54 10.44
CA VAL A 181 -16.65 -16.13 10.48
C VAL A 181 -17.03 -15.74 11.90
N ARG A 182 -16.14 -15.02 12.61
CA ARG A 182 -16.40 -14.49 13.97
C ARG A 182 -17.41 -13.33 13.93
N LEU A 183 -18.67 -13.66 13.65
CA LEU A 183 -19.71 -12.71 13.28
C LEU A 183 -20.06 -11.73 14.41
N GLY A 184 -20.10 -12.21 15.66
CA GLY A 184 -20.37 -11.37 16.83
C GLY A 184 -19.30 -10.32 17.08
N ALA A 185 -18.03 -10.76 17.09
CA ALA A 185 -16.87 -9.87 17.24
C ALA A 185 -16.78 -8.87 16.08
N TRP A 186 -17.06 -9.31 14.85
CA TRP A 186 -17.10 -8.44 13.68
C TRP A 186 -18.18 -7.35 13.80
N LEU A 187 -19.41 -7.70 14.20
CA LEU A 187 -20.48 -6.72 14.42
C LEU A 187 -20.13 -5.71 15.52
N ALA A 188 -19.50 -6.15 16.62
CA ALA A 188 -19.01 -5.24 17.66
C ALA A 188 -17.99 -4.24 17.11
N ALA A 189 -17.07 -4.70 16.25
CA ALA A 189 -16.11 -3.82 15.59
C ALA A 189 -16.77 -2.83 14.61
N GLN A 190 -17.81 -3.23 13.87
CA GLN A 190 -18.55 -2.31 13.00
C GLN A 190 -19.31 -1.24 13.80
N ARG A 191 -19.93 -1.61 14.93
CA ARG A 191 -20.57 -0.66 15.86
C ARG A 191 -19.57 0.35 16.42
N ALA A 192 -18.38 -0.10 16.81
CA ALA A 192 -17.32 0.80 17.29
C ALA A 192 -16.87 1.79 16.20
N LYS A 193 -16.72 1.34 14.95
CA LYS A 193 -16.40 2.22 13.81
C LYS A 193 -17.51 3.21 13.46
N ALA A 194 -18.77 2.78 13.56
CA ALA A 194 -19.92 3.66 13.37
C ALA A 194 -19.94 4.76 14.44
N LEU A 195 -19.70 4.41 15.72
CA LEU A 195 -19.58 5.38 16.81
C LEU A 195 -18.44 6.39 16.60
N GLN A 196 -17.31 5.92 16.07
CA GLN A 196 -16.17 6.76 15.71
C GLN A 196 -16.37 7.54 14.41
N LYS A 197 -17.50 7.36 13.70
CA LYS A 197 -17.78 7.94 12.38
C LYS A 197 -16.69 7.62 11.32
N THR A 198 -16.03 6.47 11.46
CA THR A 198 -14.99 5.98 10.54
C THR A 198 -15.46 4.81 9.67
N LEU A 199 -16.72 4.38 9.83
CA LEU A 199 -17.31 3.34 9.01
C LEU A 199 -17.59 3.86 7.60
N ASP A 200 -17.16 3.11 6.59
CA ASP A 200 -17.44 3.42 5.19
C ASP A 200 -18.96 3.56 4.95
N PRO A 201 -19.43 4.63 4.28
CA PRO A 201 -20.86 4.86 4.07
C PRO A 201 -21.60 3.71 3.36
N ALA A 202 -20.95 3.03 2.41
CA ALA A 202 -21.55 1.89 1.72
C ALA A 202 -21.71 0.70 2.67
N HIS A 203 -20.71 0.46 3.52
CA HIS A 203 -20.78 -0.56 4.57
C HIS A 203 -21.87 -0.25 5.60
N TYR A 204 -22.02 1.02 6.00
CA TYR A 204 -23.08 1.46 6.89
C TYR A 204 -24.47 1.16 6.29
N ALA A 205 -24.71 1.61 5.05
CA ALA A 205 -25.97 1.40 4.35
C ALA A 205 -26.32 -0.10 4.20
N LYS A 206 -25.31 -0.94 3.91
CA LYS A 206 -25.49 -2.39 3.80
C LYS A 206 -25.87 -3.05 5.14
N LEU A 207 -25.25 -2.64 6.25
CA LEU A 207 -25.60 -3.16 7.57
C LEU A 207 -26.99 -2.69 8.01
N ALA A 208 -27.33 -1.43 7.73
CA ALA A 208 -28.64 -0.88 8.00
C ALA A 208 -29.75 -1.64 7.25
N SER A 209 -29.54 -1.96 5.95
CA SER A 209 -30.51 -2.74 5.17
C SER A 209 -30.67 -4.19 5.65
N LEU A 210 -29.65 -4.76 6.28
CA LEU A 210 -29.76 -6.06 6.97
C LEU A 210 -30.54 -5.97 8.29
N GLY A 211 -30.86 -4.76 8.77
CA GLY A 211 -31.56 -4.51 10.03
C GLY A 211 -30.64 -4.39 11.24
N VAL A 212 -29.34 -4.18 11.02
CA VAL A 212 -28.38 -3.97 12.11
C VAL A 212 -28.50 -2.55 12.64
N ARG A 213 -28.81 -2.42 13.93
CA ARG A 213 -28.72 -1.14 14.62
C ARG A 213 -27.26 -0.84 14.98
N LEU A 214 -26.72 0.20 14.35
CA LEU A 214 -25.32 0.65 14.52
C LEU A 214 -25.17 1.81 15.50
N GLU A 215 -26.22 2.61 15.68
CA GLU A 215 -26.24 3.67 16.69
C GLU A 215 -26.49 3.09 18.09
N PRO A 216 -25.78 3.56 19.12
CA PRO A 216 -26.21 3.31 20.48
C PRO A 216 -27.59 3.92 20.64
N SER A 217 -28.58 3.08 20.97
CA SER A 217 -29.86 3.59 21.44
C SER A 217 -29.56 4.55 22.58
N LYS A 218 -30.12 5.77 22.57
CA LYS A 218 -30.42 6.44 23.84
C LYS A 218 -31.14 5.39 24.67
N ALA A 219 -30.49 4.92 25.73
CA ALA A 219 -31.07 3.88 26.56
C ALA A 219 -32.34 4.49 27.16
N VAL A 220 -33.51 4.06 26.69
CA VAL A 220 -34.69 4.09 27.53
C VAL A 220 -34.30 3.25 28.74
N ARG A 221 -34.21 3.87 29.92
CA ARG A 221 -33.98 3.16 31.18
C ARG A 221 -35.18 2.24 31.39
N LEU A 222 -35.11 1.02 30.87
CA LEU A 222 -35.93 -0.07 31.37
C LEU A 222 -35.32 -0.46 32.71
N GLY A 223 -36.12 -0.30 33.78
CA GLY A 223 -35.76 -0.70 35.14
C GLY A 223 -35.32 -2.16 35.23
N PRO A 224 -34.83 -2.61 36.40
CA PRO A 224 -34.14 -3.88 36.55
C PRO A 224 -34.98 -5.03 36.00
N SER A 225 -34.49 -5.64 34.91
CA SER A 225 -35.09 -6.82 34.29
C SER A 225 -34.96 -7.99 35.26
N LYS A 226 -36.10 -8.57 35.66
CA LYS A 226 -36.14 -9.76 36.52
C LYS A 226 -35.32 -10.88 35.86
N ALA A 227 -34.40 -11.46 36.63
CA ALA A 227 -33.50 -12.52 36.20
C ALA A 227 -34.25 -13.66 35.49
N ARG A 228 -33.77 -14.05 34.31
CA ARG A 228 -34.24 -15.23 33.58
C ARG A 228 -33.38 -16.44 34.01
N PRO A 229 -33.95 -17.61 34.30
CA PRO A 229 -33.20 -18.72 34.84
C PRO A 229 -32.21 -19.30 33.81
N ALA A 230 -31.08 -19.79 34.33
CA ALA A 230 -29.98 -20.36 33.57
C ALA A 230 -30.43 -21.51 32.65
N ARG A 231 -30.17 -21.39 31.35
CA ARG A 231 -30.38 -22.47 30.39
C ARG A 231 -29.19 -23.42 30.46
N LYS A 232 -29.32 -24.47 31.28
CA LYS A 232 -28.44 -25.65 31.24
C LYS A 232 -28.51 -26.30 29.85
N GLU A 233 -27.33 -26.72 29.41
CA GLU A 233 -27.00 -27.73 28.38
C GLU A 233 -28.12 -28.29 27.51
N ARG A 234 -28.00 -28.07 26.20
CA ARG A 234 -28.38 -29.07 25.18
C ARG A 234 -27.36 -29.03 24.04
N GLY A 235 -26.15 -29.48 24.37
CA GLY A 235 -25.33 -30.19 23.39
C GLY A 235 -25.91 -31.58 23.19
N ALA A 236 -25.74 -32.14 21.99
CA ALA A 236 -26.23 -33.43 21.52
C ALA A 236 -27.72 -33.48 21.10
N ARG A 237 -27.93 -33.29 19.80
CA ARG A 237 -28.72 -34.18 18.92
C ARG A 237 -28.74 -33.56 17.51
N TYR A 238 -28.09 -34.22 16.55
CA TYR A 238 -28.51 -34.43 15.16
C TYR A 238 -27.30 -34.73 14.25
N TRP A 239 -26.82 -35.97 14.32
CA TRP A 239 -26.24 -36.69 13.18
C TRP A 239 -26.78 -38.11 13.23
N LYS A 240 -27.86 -38.37 12.47
CA LYS A 240 -28.23 -39.64 11.81
C LYS A 240 -29.72 -39.62 11.45
N VAL A 241 -30.01 -39.09 10.27
CA VAL A 241 -31.00 -39.69 9.36
C VAL A 241 -30.39 -39.54 7.98
N LEU A 242 -29.85 -40.63 7.43
CA LEU A 242 -29.68 -40.94 6.00
C LEU A 242 -28.81 -42.21 5.91
N ALA A 243 -29.46 -43.38 5.94
CA ALA A 243 -29.11 -44.63 5.26
C ALA A 243 -29.93 -45.77 5.88
N GLY A 244 -31.19 -45.87 5.47
CA GLY A 244 -31.95 -47.11 5.51
C GLY A 244 -32.15 -47.58 4.08
N ALA A 245 -31.39 -48.60 3.69
CA ALA A 245 -31.65 -49.64 2.69
C ALA A 245 -30.44 -50.57 2.71
#